data_AF-A0A353J6J5-F1
#
_entry.id   AF-A0A353J6J5-F1
#
_cell.length_a   1.000
_cell.length_b   1.000
_cell.length_c   1.000
_cell.angle_alpha   90.00
_cell.angle_beta   90.00
_cell.angle_gamma   90.00
#
_symmetry.space_group_name_H-M   'P 1'
#
loop_
_entity.id
_entity.type
_entity.pdbx_description
1 polymer ?
#
loop_
_entity_poly.entity_id
_entity_poly.type
_entity_poly.pdbx_seq_one_letter_code
_entity_poly.pdbx_strand_id
1 'polypeptide(L)'
;MKTDIHPTYHENAVVTCACGTTFTVGSTLDAIRVELCSNCHPFYTGKQKFVDTARRVEKYQEAKEKTKKAAADRKGRKVKRAVRATTRKKTSIKV
;
A
#
# COMPACT_ATOMS: atom_id res chain seq x y z
N MET A 1 2.56 24.11 -43.67
CA MET A 1 2.40 22.91 -44.53
C MET A 1 2.86 23.22 -45.94
N LYS A 2 3.86 22.50 -46.46
CA LYS A 2 3.98 22.31 -47.92
C LYS A 2 2.94 21.28 -48.38
N THR A 3 2.36 21.48 -49.55
CA THR A 3 1.15 20.77 -50.02
C THR A 3 1.32 19.27 -50.24
N ASP A 4 2.55 18.76 -50.41
CA ASP A 4 2.76 17.38 -50.90
C ASP A 4 3.67 16.49 -50.04
N ILE A 5 4.28 17.02 -48.98
CA ILE A 5 5.26 16.28 -48.16
C ILE A 5 4.88 16.17 -46.68
N HIS A 6 3.70 16.67 -46.29
CA HIS A 6 3.26 16.64 -44.90
C HIS A 6 1.94 15.88 -44.74
N PRO A 7 1.83 15.04 -43.68
CA PRO A 7 0.59 14.35 -43.37
C PRO A 7 -0.50 15.35 -42.95
N THR A 8 -1.74 14.95 -43.15
CA THR A 8 -2.93 15.71 -42.73
C THR A 8 -2.88 15.96 -41.23
N TYR A 9 -2.90 17.23 -40.86
CA TYR A 9 -2.89 17.67 -39.46
C TYR A 9 -4.26 18.21 -39.11
N HIS A 10 -4.82 17.67 -38.03
CA HIS A 10 -6.10 18.06 -37.49
C HIS A 10 -5.83 18.94 -36.27
N GLU A 11 -6.24 20.21 -36.34
CA GLU A 11 -6.05 21.16 -35.23
C GLU A 11 -6.93 20.83 -34.00
N ASN A 12 -8.01 20.08 -34.22
CA ASN A 12 -9.03 19.72 -33.23
C ASN A 12 -9.13 18.21 -33.00
N ALA A 13 -8.02 17.54 -32.69
CA ALA A 13 -8.06 16.14 -32.30
C ALA A 13 -8.58 15.97 -30.87
N VAL A 14 -9.54 15.07 -30.66
CA VAL A 14 -10.13 14.83 -29.34
C VAL A 14 -9.31 13.79 -28.59
N VAL A 15 -8.70 14.20 -27.48
CA VAL A 15 -8.01 13.29 -26.56
C VAL A 15 -8.97 12.88 -25.45
N THR A 16 -9.20 11.58 -25.28
CA THR A 16 -10.00 11.03 -24.18
C THR A 16 -9.08 10.33 -23.19
N CYS A 17 -9.06 10.82 -21.94
CA CYS A 17 -8.29 10.18 -20.88
C CYS A 17 -9.12 9.17 -20.07
N ALA A 18 -8.49 8.13 -19.55
CA ALA A 18 -9.10 7.16 -18.63
C ALA A 18 -9.71 7.81 -17.36
N CYS A 19 -9.21 8.98 -16.94
CA CYS A 19 -9.79 9.73 -15.83
C CYS A 19 -11.01 10.60 -16.21
N GLY A 20 -11.54 10.45 -17.43
CA GLY A 20 -12.78 11.09 -17.90
C GLY A 20 -12.59 12.51 -18.43
N THR A 21 -11.38 13.05 -18.41
CA THR A 21 -11.07 14.35 -19.02
C THR A 21 -10.91 14.23 -20.54
N THR A 22 -11.56 15.14 -21.26
CA THR A 22 -11.41 15.29 -22.72
C THR A 22 -10.82 16.65 -23.05
N PHE A 23 -9.79 16.70 -23.88
CA PHE A 23 -9.16 17.96 -24.31
C PHE A 23 -8.80 17.91 -25.80
N THR A 24 -8.80 19.07 -26.45
CA THR A 24 -8.50 19.23 -27.86
C THR A 24 -7.03 19.53 -28.06
N VAL A 25 -6.36 18.78 -28.93
CA VAL A 25 -4.96 19.00 -29.31
C VAL A 25 -4.80 18.93 -30.82
N GLY A 26 -3.77 19.56 -31.36
CA GLY A 26 -3.43 19.37 -32.76
C GLY A 26 -2.67 18.06 -32.98
N SER A 27 -3.19 17.18 -33.83
CA SER A 27 -2.64 15.84 -34.07
C SER A 27 -2.93 15.37 -35.50
N THR A 28 -2.17 14.41 -36.01
CA THR A 28 -2.46 13.78 -37.32
C THR A 28 -3.60 12.76 -37.26
N LEU A 29 -4.04 12.41 -36.06
CA LEU A 29 -5.17 11.52 -35.79
C LEU A 29 -6.37 12.33 -35.28
N ASP A 30 -7.58 11.92 -35.64
CA ASP A 30 -8.81 12.60 -35.20
C ASP A 30 -9.14 12.38 -33.71
N ALA A 31 -8.79 11.20 -33.17
CA ALA A 31 -9.06 10.83 -31.78
C ALA A 31 -7.89 10.07 -31.16
N ILE A 32 -7.50 10.46 -29.93
CA ILE A 32 -6.41 9.84 -29.18
C ILE A 32 -6.97 9.35 -27.84
N ARG A 33 -6.71 8.09 -27.47
CA ARG A 33 -7.01 7.56 -26.13
C ARG A 33 -5.75 7.45 -25.30
N VAL A 34 -5.79 7.99 -24.08
CA VAL A 34 -4.62 8.11 -23.21
C VAL A 34 -4.95 7.64 -21.79
N GLU A 35 -4.08 6.82 -21.21
CA GLU A 35 -4.28 6.30 -19.85
C GLU A 35 -3.96 7.34 -18.76
N LEU A 36 -3.02 8.25 -19.02
CA LEU A 36 -2.51 9.25 -18.08
C LEU A 36 -2.40 10.63 -18.75
N CYS A 37 -3.19 11.60 -18.28
CA CYS A 37 -3.07 13.00 -18.71
C CYS A 37 -2.40 13.89 -17.66
N SER A 38 -2.17 15.16 -18.00
CA SER A 38 -1.60 16.16 -17.09
C SER A 38 -2.40 16.31 -15.79
N ASN A 39 -3.71 16.08 -15.82
CA ASN A 39 -4.55 16.16 -14.63
C ASN A 39 -4.38 14.97 -13.67
N CYS A 40 -3.91 13.83 -14.18
CA CYS A 40 -3.96 12.54 -13.48
C CYS A 40 -2.56 11.95 -13.21
N HIS A 41 -1.51 12.46 -13.86
CA HIS A 41 -0.15 11.99 -13.65
C HIS A 41 0.38 12.46 -12.27
N PRO A 42 0.93 11.55 -11.44
CA PRO A 42 1.44 11.86 -10.09
C PRO A 42 2.46 13.01 -10.04
N PHE A 43 3.17 13.24 -11.15
CA PHE A 43 4.10 14.36 -11.31
C PHE A 43 3.41 15.73 -11.23
N TYR A 44 2.29 15.91 -11.93
CA TYR A 44 1.59 17.19 -11.98
C TYR A 44 0.69 17.42 -10.76
N THR A 45 0.19 16.35 -10.16
CA THR A 45 -0.65 16.42 -8.96
C THR A 45 0.15 16.66 -7.68
N GLY A 46 1.49 16.69 -7.75
CA GLY A 46 2.38 17.00 -6.62
C GLY A 46 2.39 15.97 -5.49
N LYS A 47 1.61 14.89 -5.61
CA LYS A 47 1.57 13.79 -4.62
C LYS A 47 2.76 12.88 -4.85
N GLN A 48 3.92 13.31 -4.38
CA GLN A 48 5.05 12.41 -4.21
C GLN A 48 4.62 11.29 -3.26
N LYS A 49 4.50 10.06 -3.78
CA LYS A 49 4.42 8.88 -2.93
C LYS A 49 5.77 8.77 -2.22
N PHE A 50 5.88 9.34 -1.03
CA PHE A 50 6.99 9.04 -0.14
C PHE A 50 7.00 7.53 0.06
N VAL A 51 7.97 6.84 -0.55
CA VAL A 51 8.25 5.43 -0.25
C VAL A 51 8.95 5.44 1.09
N ASP A 52 8.13 5.55 2.14
CA ASP A 52 8.58 5.79 3.50
C ASP A 52 9.40 4.60 4.02
N THR A 53 10.68 4.85 4.28
CA THR A 53 11.60 3.92 4.94
C THR A 53 11.34 3.79 6.45
N ALA A 54 10.47 4.62 7.03
CA ALA A 54 10.18 4.65 8.48
C ALA A 54 9.52 3.37 9.01
N ARG A 55 8.84 2.57 8.17
CA ARG A 55 8.18 1.33 8.63
C ARG A 55 9.14 0.25 9.15
N ARG A 56 10.45 0.37 8.95
CA ARG A 56 11.42 -0.60 9.51
C ARG A 56 11.53 -0.49 11.04
N VAL A 57 11.53 0.74 11.57
CA VAL A 57 11.62 0.96 13.03
C VAL A 57 10.31 0.55 13.71
N GLU A 58 9.17 0.92 13.11
CA GLU A 58 7.85 0.55 13.60
C GLU A 58 7.65 -0.97 13.63
N LYS A 59 8.02 -1.69 12.56
CA LYS A 59 7.98 -3.16 12.51
C LYS A 59 8.85 -3.81 13.58
N TYR A 60 10.01 -3.23 13.88
CA TYR A 60 10.90 -3.74 14.92
C TYR A 60 10.28 -3.56 16.32
N GLN A 61 9.70 -2.40 16.60
CA GLN A 61 8.99 -2.14 17.84
C GLN A 61 7.78 -3.08 18.01
N GLU A 62 6.97 -3.24 16.96
CA GLU A 62 5.83 -4.15 16.95
C GLU A 62 6.23 -5.62 17.20
N ALA A 63 7.32 -6.08 16.58
CA ALA A 63 7.86 -7.42 16.83
C ALA A 63 8.34 -7.59 18.28
N LYS A 64 8.96 -6.56 18.87
CA LYS A 64 9.37 -6.59 20.28
C LYS A 64 8.19 -6.62 21.25
N GLU A 65 7.12 -5.92 20.96
CA GLU A 65 5.92 -5.97 21.80
C GLU A 65 5.24 -7.34 21.76
N LYS A 66 5.12 -7.94 20.57
CA LYS A 66 4.57 -9.29 20.39
C LYS A 66 5.36 -10.35 21.16
N THR A 67 6.70 -10.29 21.12
CA THR A 67 7.57 -11.23 21.86
C THR A 67 7.49 -11.03 23.37
N LYS A 68 7.40 -9.80 23.87
CA LYS A 68 7.18 -9.51 25.31
C LYS A 68 5.84 -10.06 25.81
N LYS A 69 4.75 -9.85 25.08
CA LYS A 69 3.42 -10.39 25.41
C LYS A 69 3.42 -11.91 25.43
N ALA A 70 4.05 -12.56 24.45
CA ALA A 70 4.20 -14.02 24.41
C ALA A 70 5.08 -14.56 25.56
N ALA A 71 6.13 -13.84 25.98
CA ALA A 71 6.95 -14.22 27.11
C ALA A 71 6.20 -14.10 28.46
N ALA A 72 5.37 -13.07 28.62
CA ALA A 72 4.53 -12.88 29.79
C ALA A 72 3.47 -13.99 29.93
N ASP A 73 2.79 -14.34 28.83
CA ASP A 73 1.81 -15.43 28.82
C ASP A 73 2.45 -16.79 29.16
N ARG A 74 3.64 -17.08 28.59
CA ARG A 74 4.40 -18.30 28.91
C ARG A 74 4.79 -18.39 30.39
N LYS A 75 5.19 -17.28 31.02
CA LYS A 75 5.47 -17.22 32.47
C LYS A 75 4.20 -17.49 33.28
N GLY A 76 3.08 -16.84 32.94
CA GLY A 76 1.79 -17.07 33.58
C GLY A 76 1.32 -18.53 33.48
N ARG A 77 1.49 -19.17 32.30
CA ARG A 77 1.13 -20.58 32.08
C ARG A 77 2.02 -21.55 32.88
N LYS A 78 3.31 -21.26 33.02
CA LYS A 78 4.23 -22.05 33.86
C LYS A 78 3.88 -21.95 35.34
N VAL A 79 3.61 -20.75 35.84
CA VAL A 79 3.16 -20.53 37.24
C VAL A 79 1.84 -21.25 37.51
N LYS A 80 0.84 -21.11 36.62
CA LYS A 80 -0.44 -21.85 36.75
C LYS A 80 -0.26 -23.37 36.73
N ARG A 81 0.65 -23.91 35.90
CA ARG A 81 0.95 -25.35 35.86
C ARG A 81 1.66 -25.84 37.13
N ALA A 82 2.61 -25.06 37.67
CA ALA A 82 3.30 -25.39 38.92
C ALA A 82 2.33 -25.41 40.11
N VAL A 83 1.44 -24.43 40.22
CA VAL A 83 0.40 -24.37 41.27
C VAL A 83 -0.58 -25.52 41.14
N ARG A 84 -1.04 -25.87 39.93
CA ARG A 84 -1.92 -27.05 39.75
C ARG A 84 -1.24 -28.37 40.13
N ALA A 85 0.06 -28.52 39.85
CA ALA A 85 0.81 -29.72 40.22
C ALA A 85 0.98 -29.87 41.74
N THR A 86 1.27 -28.78 42.46
CA THR A 86 1.38 -28.81 43.92
C THR A 86 0.03 -29.05 44.59
N THR A 87 -1.05 -28.48 44.04
CA THR A 87 -2.41 -28.69 44.55
C THR A 87 -2.82 -30.15 44.40
N ARG A 88 -2.63 -30.74 43.21
CA ARG A 88 -2.96 -32.15 42.92
C ARG A 88 -2.17 -33.14 43.78
N LYS A 89 -0.90 -32.84 44.07
CA LYS A 89 -0.04 -33.67 44.94
C LYS A 89 -0.46 -33.59 46.42
N LYS A 90 -0.94 -32.42 46.88
CA LYS A 90 -1.52 -32.29 48.23
C LYS A 90 -2.85 -33.01 48.37
N THR A 91 -3.67 -33.05 47.33
CA THR A 91 -4.96 -33.79 47.36
C THR A 91 -4.75 -35.31 47.38
N SER A 92 -3.71 -35.82 46.71
CA SER A 92 -3.40 -37.26 46.68
C SER A 92 -2.67 -37.80 47.92
N ILE A 93 -2.15 -36.93 48.80
CA ILE A 93 -1.47 -37.33 50.05
C ILE A 93 -2.43 -37.28 51.25
N LYS A 94 -3.63 -36.70 51.08
CA LYS A 94 -4.66 -36.55 52.12
C LYS A 94 -5.78 -37.62 52.04
N VAL A 95 -5.53 -38.71 51.31
CA VAL A 95 -6.32 -39.94 51.25
C VAL A 95 -5.42 -41.07 51.73
#